data_AF-A0A9X1Y8D5-F1
#
_entry.id   AF-A0A9X1Y8D5-F1
#
_cell.length_a   1.000
_cell.length_b   1.000
_cell.length_c   1.000
_cell.angle_alpha   90.00
_cell.angle_beta   90.00
_cell.angle_gamma   90.00
#
_symmetry.space_group_name_H-M   'P 1'
#
loop_
_entity.id
_entity.type
_entity.pdbx_description
1 polymer ?
#
loop_
_entity_poly.entity_id
_entity_poly.type
_entity_poly.pdbx_seq_one_letter_code
_entity_poly.pdbx_strand_id
1 'polypeptide(L)'
;MRRWAIRSGLAVVLALVAALLSAPEAKAQNRFYLVNNTGETILRAYVSPSRSNRWGPDMLGQSVLPPGGQIWLVPYTSDCILDIKVQYQTGREEVQWQINTCTLSRIVWNGAGGGYAPPPVARGGNPSFQFVNNTGQEIRELYVSLTSDRNWGPDRLGSSTLPPGTSFPVSLPTGPVCTADIRVVFANGASTERRGVETCSRNVMYFR
;
A
#
# COMPACT_ATOMS: atom_id res chain seq x y z
N MET A 1 -55.33 42.85 -50.12
CA MET A 1 -55.46 42.99 -48.65
C MET A 1 -54.55 41.97 -47.98
N ARG A 2 -53.89 42.37 -46.86
CA ARG A 2 -53.14 41.57 -45.85
C ARG A 2 -51.73 41.09 -46.29
N ARG A 3 -50.61 41.63 -45.75
CA ARG A 3 -50.00 41.48 -44.39
C ARG A 3 -49.60 40.01 -44.14
N TRP A 4 -48.38 39.58 -43.77
CA TRP A 4 -47.25 40.15 -43.01
C TRP A 4 -45.96 39.32 -43.22
N ALA A 5 -44.80 39.95 -42.96
CA ALA A 5 -43.50 39.30 -42.78
C ALA A 5 -43.36 38.74 -41.36
N ILE A 6 -42.76 37.55 -41.19
CA ILE A 6 -42.15 37.12 -39.92
C ILE A 6 -40.82 36.41 -40.23
N ARG A 7 -39.74 37.05 -39.81
CA ARG A 7 -38.41 36.46 -39.63
C ARG A 7 -38.44 35.59 -38.37
N SER A 8 -37.82 34.41 -38.40
CA SER A 8 -37.48 33.69 -37.16
C SER A 8 -36.18 32.94 -37.39
N GLY A 9 -35.12 33.43 -36.75
CA GLY A 9 -33.80 32.83 -36.77
C GLY A 9 -33.76 31.57 -35.91
N LEU A 10 -33.15 30.51 -36.46
CA LEU A 10 -32.78 29.35 -35.68
C LEU A 10 -31.48 29.67 -34.92
N ALA A 11 -31.60 29.88 -33.61
CA ALA A 11 -30.47 29.76 -32.70
C ALA A 11 -30.20 28.26 -32.48
N VAL A 12 -29.12 27.74 -33.06
CA VAL A 12 -28.63 26.40 -32.77
C VAL A 12 -27.85 26.48 -31.45
N VAL A 13 -28.47 25.97 -30.38
CA VAL A 13 -27.80 25.80 -29.08
C VAL A 13 -26.89 24.57 -29.18
N LEU A 14 -25.57 24.80 -29.23
CA LEU A 14 -24.56 23.75 -29.22
C LEU A 14 -24.40 23.24 -27.78
N ALA A 15 -25.03 22.11 -27.44
CA ALA A 15 -24.83 21.45 -26.15
C ALA A 15 -23.47 20.72 -26.15
N LEU A 16 -22.47 21.31 -25.48
CA LEU A 16 -21.20 20.65 -25.17
C LEU A 16 -21.45 19.55 -24.12
N VAL A 17 -21.52 18.30 -24.58
CA VAL A 17 -21.59 17.12 -23.72
C VAL A 17 -20.20 16.89 -23.13
N ALA A 18 -19.99 17.30 -21.87
CA ALA A 18 -18.81 16.93 -21.10
C ALA A 18 -18.91 15.44 -20.73
N ALA A 19 -18.22 14.58 -21.47
CA ALA A 19 -18.06 13.18 -21.11
C ALA A 19 -17.14 13.08 -19.88
N LEU A 20 -17.76 12.94 -18.70
CA LEU A 20 -17.09 12.59 -17.45
C LEU A 20 -16.50 11.18 -17.61
N LEU A 21 -15.19 11.10 -17.80
CA LEU A 21 -14.44 9.84 -17.67
C LEU A 21 -14.47 9.40 -16.21
N SER A 22 -15.45 8.57 -15.85
CA SER A 22 -15.43 7.86 -14.58
C SER A 22 -14.25 6.88 -14.61
N ALA A 23 -13.18 7.19 -13.88
CA ALA A 23 -12.16 6.18 -13.61
C ALA A 23 -12.85 5.03 -12.85
N PRO A 24 -12.65 3.77 -13.24
CA PRO A 24 -13.20 2.66 -12.49
C PRO A 24 -12.61 2.71 -11.07
N GLU A 25 -13.47 2.73 -10.06
CA GLU A 25 -13.04 2.55 -8.68
C GLU A 25 -12.30 1.21 -8.61
N ALA A 26 -11.05 1.26 -8.14
CA ALA A 26 -10.27 0.06 -7.87
C ALA A 26 -11.05 -0.76 -6.84
N LYS A 27 -11.79 -1.77 -7.29
CA LYS A 27 -12.53 -2.65 -6.40
C LYS A 27 -11.53 -3.34 -5.49
N ALA A 28 -11.74 -3.20 -4.18
CA ALA A 28 -11.11 -3.99 -3.15
C ALA A 28 -11.06 -5.46 -3.61
N GLN A 29 -9.85 -5.98 -3.84
CA GLN A 29 -9.68 -7.32 -4.39
C GLN A 29 -9.58 -8.30 -3.22
N ASN A 30 -10.72 -8.80 -2.75
CA ASN A 30 -10.70 -9.93 -1.81
C ASN A 30 -10.39 -11.24 -2.56
N ARG A 31 -9.19 -11.32 -3.13
CA ARG A 31 -8.67 -12.41 -3.94
C ARG A 31 -7.18 -12.21 -4.13
N PHE A 32 -6.40 -13.26 -3.91
CA PHE A 32 -4.95 -13.15 -3.86
C PHE A 32 -4.30 -14.49 -4.19
N TYR A 33 -3.03 -14.44 -4.61
CA TYR A 33 -2.22 -15.65 -4.72
C TYR A 33 -1.75 -16.13 -3.34
N LEU A 34 -1.89 -17.42 -3.07
CA LEU A 34 -1.14 -18.11 -2.01
C LEU A 34 0.10 -18.73 -2.65
N VAL A 35 1.28 -18.33 -2.19
CA VAL A 35 2.58 -18.79 -2.70
C VAL A 35 3.27 -19.64 -1.65
N ASN A 36 3.70 -20.84 -2.03
CA ASN A 36 4.52 -21.71 -1.20
C ASN A 36 6.00 -21.45 -1.50
N ASN A 37 6.67 -20.63 -0.70
CA ASN A 37 8.12 -20.42 -0.76
C ASN A 37 8.85 -21.24 0.32
N THR A 38 8.26 -22.35 0.76
CA THR A 38 8.84 -23.27 1.74
C THR A 38 9.50 -24.46 1.05
N GLY A 39 10.23 -25.28 1.81
CA GLY A 39 10.71 -26.58 1.36
C GLY A 39 9.70 -27.72 1.51
N GLU A 40 8.47 -27.46 1.94
CA GLU A 40 7.45 -28.48 2.24
C GLU A 40 6.19 -28.28 1.40
N THR A 41 5.54 -29.37 0.99
CA THR A 41 4.24 -29.31 0.31
C THR A 41 3.15 -28.85 1.28
N ILE A 42 2.35 -27.85 0.89
CA ILE A 42 1.12 -27.47 1.59
C ILE A 42 0.01 -28.41 1.13
N LEU A 43 -0.60 -29.12 2.08
CA LEU A 43 -1.70 -30.05 1.82
C LEU A 43 -3.07 -29.38 1.92
N ARG A 44 -3.23 -28.39 2.81
CA ARG A 44 -4.52 -27.72 3.06
C ARG A 44 -4.33 -26.24 3.31
N ALA A 45 -5.28 -25.42 2.88
CA ALA A 45 -5.31 -23.99 3.15
C ALA A 45 -6.71 -23.57 3.59
N TYR A 46 -6.81 -22.81 4.67
CA TYR A 46 -8.07 -22.34 5.24
C TYR A 46 -8.08 -20.81 5.29
N VAL A 47 -9.24 -20.21 5.03
CA VAL A 47 -9.43 -18.76 5.12
C VAL A 47 -10.71 -18.47 5.93
N SER A 48 -10.64 -17.52 6.86
CA SER A 48 -11.80 -17.06 7.63
C SER A 48 -11.74 -15.56 7.90
N PRO A 49 -12.89 -14.89 8.11
CA PRO A 49 -12.88 -13.55 8.70
C PRO A 49 -12.13 -13.53 10.03
N SER A 50 -11.34 -12.50 10.30
CA SER A 50 -10.63 -12.40 11.60
C SER A 50 -11.54 -12.15 12.80
N ARG A 51 -12.81 -11.80 12.54
CA ARG A 51 -13.87 -11.75 13.56
C ARG A 51 -14.47 -13.13 13.88
N SER A 52 -14.12 -14.17 13.13
CA SER A 52 -14.57 -15.54 13.34
C SER A 52 -13.53 -16.32 14.11
N ASN A 53 -13.97 -17.11 15.09
CA ASN A 53 -13.12 -18.08 15.78
C ASN A 53 -13.17 -19.49 15.15
N ARG A 54 -13.83 -19.63 13.99
CA ARG A 54 -13.96 -20.89 13.24
C ARG A 54 -13.32 -20.76 11.86
N TRP A 55 -12.49 -21.74 11.52
CA TRP A 55 -11.93 -21.91 10.19
C TRP A 55 -13.00 -22.37 9.19
N GLY A 56 -12.92 -21.88 7.96
CA GLY A 56 -13.71 -22.38 6.84
C GLY A 56 -13.25 -23.76 6.34
N PRO A 57 -13.85 -24.27 5.26
CA PRO A 57 -13.39 -25.50 4.61
C PRO A 57 -12.00 -25.31 3.97
N ASP A 58 -11.36 -26.43 3.64
CA ASP A 58 -10.11 -26.41 2.87
C ASP A 58 -10.34 -25.86 1.45
N MET A 59 -9.55 -24.86 1.11
CA MET A 59 -9.59 -24.12 -0.16
C MET A 59 -8.79 -24.83 -1.26
N LEU A 60 -7.92 -25.81 -0.93
CA LEU A 60 -7.18 -26.58 -1.94
C LEU A 60 -7.98 -27.79 -2.45
N GLY A 61 -8.93 -28.29 -1.66
CA GLY A 61 -9.76 -29.43 -2.01
C GLY A 61 -8.95 -30.71 -2.15
N GLN A 62 -8.92 -31.28 -3.36
CA GLN A 62 -8.11 -32.47 -3.67
C GLN A 62 -6.69 -32.12 -4.17
N SER A 63 -6.40 -30.84 -4.38
CA SER A 63 -5.09 -30.39 -4.84
C SER A 63 -4.15 -30.17 -3.66
N VAL A 64 -2.85 -30.14 -3.96
CA VAL A 64 -1.79 -29.74 -3.02
C VAL A 64 -0.95 -28.63 -3.65
N LEU A 65 -0.22 -27.89 -2.84
CA LEU A 65 0.68 -26.84 -3.32
C LEU A 65 2.15 -27.18 -3.01
N PRO A 66 2.91 -27.69 -3.99
CA PRO A 66 4.33 -28.01 -3.82
C PRO A 66 5.21 -26.77 -3.54
N PRO A 67 6.46 -26.96 -3.06
CA PRO A 67 7.47 -25.92 -3.00
C PRO A 67 7.61 -25.13 -4.30
N GLY A 68 7.69 -23.80 -4.21
CA GLY A 68 7.73 -22.87 -5.34
C GLY A 68 6.40 -22.66 -6.06
N GLY A 69 5.36 -23.40 -5.70
CA GLY A 69 4.03 -23.29 -6.30
C GLY A 69 3.27 -22.04 -5.86
N GLN A 70 2.30 -21.63 -6.68
CA GLN A 70 1.28 -20.66 -6.27
C GLN A 70 -0.12 -21.10 -6.73
N ILE A 71 -1.13 -20.68 -5.98
CA ILE A 71 -2.54 -20.90 -6.33
C ILE A 71 -3.34 -19.62 -6.10
N TRP A 72 -4.34 -19.39 -6.93
CA TRP A 72 -5.24 -18.25 -6.80
C TRP A 72 -6.39 -18.59 -5.84
N LEU A 73 -6.52 -17.84 -4.75
CA LEU A 73 -7.59 -18.02 -3.78
C LEU A 73 -8.64 -16.91 -3.92
N VAL A 74 -9.90 -17.33 -3.88
CA VAL A 74 -11.08 -16.45 -3.80
C VAL A 74 -11.84 -16.80 -2.53
N PRO A 75 -11.63 -16.07 -1.42
CA PRO A 75 -12.32 -16.32 -0.16
C PRO A 75 -13.85 -16.33 -0.31
N TYR A 76 -14.52 -17.21 0.44
CA TYR A 76 -15.99 -17.31 0.45
C TYR A 76 -16.70 -16.18 1.22
N THR A 77 -15.94 -15.17 1.67
CA THR A 77 -16.42 -14.03 2.45
C THR A 77 -16.07 -12.73 1.74
N SER A 78 -16.84 -11.66 1.98
CA SER A 78 -16.52 -10.31 1.52
C SER A 78 -15.69 -9.50 2.52
N ASP A 79 -15.39 -10.04 3.69
CA ASP A 79 -14.61 -9.34 4.73
C ASP A 79 -13.19 -9.06 4.24
N CYS A 80 -12.70 -7.83 4.47
CA CYS A 80 -11.34 -7.47 4.08
C CYS A 80 -10.29 -8.02 5.03
N ILE A 81 -10.60 -8.12 6.33
CA ILE A 81 -9.66 -8.55 7.36
C ILE A 81 -9.85 -10.04 7.60
N LEU A 82 -8.92 -10.85 7.09
CA LEU A 82 -8.99 -12.31 7.08
C LEU A 82 -7.81 -12.94 7.82
N ASP A 83 -8.05 -14.14 8.35
CA ASP A 83 -7.00 -15.05 8.80
C ASP A 83 -6.82 -16.16 7.77
N ILE A 84 -5.57 -16.55 7.52
CA ILE A 84 -5.23 -17.65 6.62
C ILE A 84 -4.40 -18.67 7.39
N LYS A 85 -4.73 -19.96 7.26
CA LYS A 85 -3.97 -21.07 7.83
C LYS A 85 -3.55 -22.05 6.74
N VAL A 86 -2.34 -22.59 6.83
CA VAL A 86 -1.89 -23.71 6.00
C VAL A 86 -1.46 -24.89 6.85
N GLN A 87 -1.66 -26.09 6.32
CA GLN A 87 -1.16 -27.34 6.88
C GLN A 87 -0.20 -28.00 5.88
N TYR A 88 1.00 -28.34 6.34
CA TYR A 88 2.06 -28.96 5.54
C TYR A 88 1.97 -30.48 5.59
N GLN A 89 2.69 -31.14 4.67
CA GLN A 89 2.76 -32.61 4.58
C GLN A 89 3.32 -33.28 5.85
N THR A 90 4.08 -32.55 6.65
CA THR A 90 4.62 -33.02 7.95
C THR A 90 3.61 -32.91 9.09
N GLY A 91 2.42 -32.37 8.84
CA GLY A 91 1.40 -32.07 9.86
C GLY A 91 1.62 -30.73 10.55
N ARG A 92 2.71 -30.02 10.26
CA ARG A 92 2.96 -28.66 10.73
C ARG A 92 1.86 -27.72 10.24
N GLU A 93 1.47 -26.77 11.08
CA GLU A 93 0.53 -25.71 10.70
C GLU A 93 1.20 -24.34 10.84
N GLU A 94 0.84 -23.41 9.96
CA GLU A 94 1.19 -22.01 10.09
C GLU A 94 -0.05 -21.15 9.89
N VAL A 95 -0.17 -20.09 10.68
CA VAL A 95 -1.31 -19.18 10.64
C VAL A 95 -0.85 -17.75 10.47
N GLN A 96 -1.66 -17.00 9.75
CA GLN A 96 -1.42 -15.66 9.29
C GLN A 96 -2.67 -14.82 9.65
N TRP A 97 -2.57 -13.96 10.66
CA TRP A 97 -3.72 -13.31 11.32
C TRP A 97 -3.95 -11.84 10.89
N GLN A 98 -5.21 -11.42 10.81
CA GLN A 98 -5.66 -10.03 10.65
C GLN A 98 -5.22 -9.30 9.39
N ILE A 99 -5.45 -9.94 8.25
CA ILE A 99 -4.84 -9.54 6.99
C ILE A 99 -5.80 -8.78 6.15
N ASN A 100 -5.40 -7.56 5.77
CA ASN A 100 -6.16 -6.78 4.82
C ASN A 100 -5.98 -7.34 3.41
N THR A 101 -6.84 -8.28 3.06
CA THR A 101 -6.84 -8.97 1.77
C THR A 101 -7.37 -8.11 0.64
N CYS A 102 -8.19 -7.09 0.93
CA CYS A 102 -8.73 -6.16 -0.06
C CYS A 102 -7.67 -5.33 -0.80
N THR A 103 -6.49 -5.17 -0.21
CA THR A 103 -5.33 -4.52 -0.82
C THR A 103 -4.21 -5.51 -1.16
N LEU A 104 -4.38 -6.79 -0.83
CA LEU A 104 -3.39 -7.84 -1.00
C LEU A 104 -3.48 -8.45 -2.40
N SER A 105 -2.35 -8.62 -3.07
CA SER A 105 -2.27 -9.35 -4.34
C SER A 105 -1.71 -10.77 -4.18
N ARG A 106 -0.85 -10.98 -3.17
CA ARG A 106 -0.27 -12.28 -2.84
C ARG A 106 0.11 -12.38 -1.35
N ILE A 107 0.02 -13.59 -0.81
CA ILE A 107 0.60 -14.00 0.47
C ILE A 107 1.65 -15.08 0.22
N VAL A 108 2.80 -15.00 0.88
CA VAL A 108 3.93 -15.92 0.69
C VAL A 108 4.23 -16.63 2.00
N TRP A 109 4.22 -17.97 1.98
CA TRP A 109 4.59 -18.81 3.10
C TRP A 109 6.07 -19.18 2.99
N ASN A 110 6.87 -18.87 4.01
CA ASN A 110 8.33 -19.08 4.02
C ASN A 110 8.77 -20.21 4.98
N GLY A 111 7.84 -20.88 5.66
CA GLY A 111 8.14 -22.06 6.45
C GLY A 111 8.78 -21.77 7.81
N ALA A 112 8.69 -20.53 8.29
CA ALA A 112 9.33 -20.06 9.53
C ALA A 112 8.54 -20.38 10.82
N GLY A 113 7.40 -21.06 10.75
CA GLY A 113 6.58 -21.43 11.89
C GLY A 113 5.63 -20.31 12.35
N GLY A 114 4.33 -20.60 12.26
CA GLY A 114 3.21 -19.98 12.98
C GLY A 114 3.27 -18.48 13.26
N GLY A 115 2.92 -17.67 12.27
CA GLY A 115 2.55 -16.27 12.46
C GLY A 115 2.78 -15.49 11.17
N TYR A 116 1.91 -14.53 10.86
CA TYR A 116 2.30 -13.43 9.97
C TYR A 116 3.64 -12.92 10.46
N ALA A 117 4.71 -13.19 9.72
CA ALA A 117 5.74 -12.20 9.54
C ALA A 117 5.09 -11.23 8.54
N PRO A 118 4.71 -10.01 8.96
CA PRO A 118 4.44 -8.94 8.01
C PRO A 118 5.54 -8.93 6.94
N PRO A 119 5.25 -8.50 5.68
CA PRO A 119 6.31 -8.24 4.71
C PRO A 119 7.36 -7.44 5.46
N PRO A 120 8.63 -7.92 5.54
CA PRO A 120 9.48 -7.74 6.72
C PRO A 120 9.12 -6.46 7.43
N VAL A 121 8.30 -6.54 8.50
CA VAL A 121 8.36 -5.46 9.49
C VAL A 121 9.80 -5.55 9.89
N ALA A 122 10.63 -4.61 9.45
CA ALA A 122 12.03 -4.65 9.82
C ALA A 122 11.99 -4.77 11.35
N ARG A 123 12.62 -5.83 11.87
CA ARG A 123 12.70 -6.09 13.30
C ARG A 123 13.03 -4.76 13.95
N GLY A 124 12.08 -4.12 14.62
CA GLY A 124 12.22 -2.76 15.13
C GLY A 124 13.36 -1.99 14.49
N GLY A 125 13.19 -1.61 13.22
CA GLY A 125 14.27 -0.91 12.53
C GLY A 125 14.49 0.45 13.17
N ASN A 126 15.65 1.05 12.94
CA ASN A 126 15.76 2.49 13.08
C ASN A 126 15.31 3.10 11.74
N PRO A 127 14.09 3.65 11.63
CA PRO A 127 13.63 4.24 10.37
C PRO A 127 14.26 5.63 10.13
N SER A 128 15.19 6.07 10.99
CA SER A 128 15.94 7.31 10.80
C SER A 128 16.92 7.19 9.63
N PHE A 129 17.04 8.26 8.86
CA PHE A 129 17.89 8.31 7.66
C PHE A 129 18.46 9.72 7.45
N GLN A 130 19.51 9.82 6.64
CA GLN A 130 20.01 11.10 6.12
C GLN A 130 19.17 11.50 4.91
N PHE A 131 18.44 12.61 5.00
CA PHE A 131 17.73 13.19 3.87
C PHE A 131 18.66 14.10 3.08
N VAL A 132 18.86 13.84 1.79
CA VAL A 132 19.72 14.63 0.90
C VAL A 132 18.85 15.36 -0.09
N ASN A 133 18.97 16.68 -0.13
CA ASN A 133 18.36 17.49 -1.18
C ASN A 133 19.18 17.34 -2.47
N ASN A 134 18.80 16.40 -3.32
CA ASN A 134 19.40 16.19 -4.63
C ASN A 134 18.58 16.86 -5.75
N THR A 135 17.81 17.90 -5.39
CA THR A 135 17.11 18.77 -6.33
C THR A 135 17.97 19.99 -6.66
N GLY A 136 17.55 20.77 -7.66
CA GLY A 136 18.15 22.07 -7.97
C GLY A 136 17.60 23.24 -7.13
N GLN A 137 16.72 23.00 -6.16
CA GLN A 137 15.99 24.03 -5.43
C GLN A 137 16.21 23.93 -3.92
N GLU A 138 16.25 25.08 -3.24
CA GLU A 138 16.28 25.12 -1.77
C GLU A 138 14.95 24.63 -1.19
N ILE A 139 15.04 23.76 -0.19
CA ILE A 139 13.89 23.26 0.58
C ILE A 139 13.73 24.13 1.81
N ARG A 140 12.54 24.73 1.97
CA ARG A 140 12.21 25.56 3.13
C ARG A 140 11.59 24.74 4.25
N GLU A 141 10.75 23.76 3.92
CA GLU A 141 10.08 22.91 4.92
C GLU A 141 10.21 21.43 4.51
N LEU A 142 10.49 20.58 5.50
CA LEU A 142 10.57 19.12 5.36
C LEU A 142 9.64 18.48 6.39
N TYR A 143 8.62 17.78 5.91
CA TYR A 143 7.72 16.98 6.73
C TYR A 143 7.99 15.50 6.49
N VAL A 144 8.14 14.74 7.58
CA VAL A 144 8.35 13.29 7.52
C VAL A 144 7.52 12.64 8.62
N SER A 145 6.70 11.66 8.25
CA SER A 145 5.90 10.86 9.18
C SER A 145 6.01 9.38 8.81
N LEU A 146 5.81 8.48 9.78
CA LEU A 146 5.66 7.07 9.45
C LEU A 146 4.36 6.90 8.65
N THR A 147 4.29 5.91 7.76
CA THR A 147 3.05 5.65 6.98
C THR A 147 1.87 5.22 7.85
N SER A 148 2.13 4.80 9.09
CA SER A 148 1.11 4.54 10.10
C SER A 148 0.51 5.80 10.70
N ASP A 149 1.20 6.93 10.58
CA ASP A 149 0.79 8.19 11.17
C ASP A 149 -0.19 8.90 10.24
N ARG A 150 -1.29 9.41 10.83
CA ARG A 150 -2.32 10.12 10.06
C ARG A 150 -2.01 11.60 9.84
N ASN A 151 -0.98 12.12 10.50
CA ASN A 151 -0.59 13.53 10.48
C ASN A 151 0.90 13.66 10.15
N TRP A 152 1.25 14.68 9.38
CA TRP A 152 2.63 14.98 8.98
C TRP A 152 3.56 15.36 10.14
N GLY A 153 2.99 15.87 11.24
CA GLY A 153 3.77 16.46 12.32
C GLY A 153 4.34 17.84 11.95
N PRO A 154 5.23 18.38 12.79
CA PRO A 154 5.87 19.68 12.53
C PRO A 154 6.90 19.57 11.41
N ASP A 155 7.27 20.72 10.86
CA ASP A 155 8.45 20.84 9.99
C ASP A 155 9.70 20.40 10.77
N ARG A 156 10.53 19.59 10.11
CA ARG A 156 11.75 19.03 10.66
C ARG A 156 12.92 20.01 10.61
N LEU A 157 12.90 20.99 9.71
CA LEU A 157 13.96 22.00 9.56
C LEU A 157 13.83 23.15 10.56
N GLY A 158 12.61 23.43 11.03
CA GLY A 158 12.35 24.46 12.02
C GLY A 158 12.54 25.85 11.43
N SER A 159 13.55 26.59 11.89
CA SER A 159 13.91 27.90 11.34
C SER A 159 15.00 27.83 10.25
N SER A 160 15.52 26.64 9.96
CA SER A 160 16.57 26.42 8.96
C SER A 160 15.99 26.09 7.59
N THR A 161 16.80 26.20 6.54
CA THR A 161 16.48 25.70 5.19
C THR A 161 17.52 24.68 4.76
N LEU A 162 17.23 23.92 3.71
CA LEU A 162 18.09 22.86 3.18
C LEU A 162 18.47 23.13 1.70
N PRO A 163 19.63 23.75 1.44
CA PRO A 163 20.10 24.05 0.09
C PRO A 163 20.36 22.80 -0.78
N PRO A 164 20.41 22.94 -2.12
CA PRO A 164 20.82 21.86 -3.03
C PRO A 164 22.16 21.22 -2.64
N GLY A 165 22.23 19.89 -2.72
CA GLY A 165 23.43 19.10 -2.40
C GLY A 165 23.71 18.88 -0.91
N THR A 166 22.93 19.50 -0.02
CA THR A 166 23.09 19.36 1.44
C THR A 166 22.20 18.26 2.02
N SER A 167 22.50 17.84 3.25
CA SER A 167 21.79 16.77 3.95
C SER A 167 21.31 17.16 5.34
N PHE A 168 20.21 16.54 5.77
CA PHE A 168 19.62 16.70 7.09
C PHE A 168 19.34 15.33 7.74
N PRO A 169 19.77 15.10 8.99
CA PRO A 169 19.43 13.87 9.71
C PRO A 169 17.96 13.88 10.12
N VAL A 170 17.20 12.92 9.65
CA VAL A 170 15.80 12.73 10.05
C VAL A 170 15.74 11.63 11.10
N SER A 171 15.34 12.00 12.32
CA SER A 171 15.11 11.06 13.43
C SER A 171 13.64 10.67 13.52
N LEU A 172 13.37 9.37 13.49
CA LEU A 172 12.02 8.81 13.60
C LEU A 172 11.96 7.79 14.76
N PRO A 173 10.78 7.62 15.40
CA PRO A 173 10.61 6.63 16.45
C PRO A 173 10.97 5.24 15.97
N THR A 174 11.75 4.50 16.76
CA THR A 174 12.02 3.08 16.48
C THR A 174 10.73 2.29 16.66
N GLY A 175 10.50 1.31 15.79
CA GLY A 175 9.25 0.58 15.81
C GLY A 175 9.09 -0.39 14.65
N PRO A 176 7.94 -1.06 14.56
CA PRO A 176 7.69 -2.05 13.52
C PRO A 176 7.51 -1.41 12.13
N VAL A 177 7.24 -0.10 12.05
CA VAL A 177 6.99 0.60 10.78
C VAL A 177 8.29 1.08 10.18
N CYS A 178 8.55 0.65 8.94
CA CYS A 178 9.79 0.92 8.20
C CYS A 178 9.55 1.59 6.86
N THR A 179 8.42 2.27 6.78
CA THR A 179 8.04 3.09 5.64
C THR A 179 7.64 4.47 6.14
N ALA A 180 8.12 5.50 5.47
CA ALA A 180 7.81 6.89 5.77
C ALA A 180 7.17 7.58 4.56
N ASP A 181 6.31 8.53 4.88
CA ASP A 181 5.84 9.53 3.95
C ASP A 181 6.72 10.78 4.10
N ILE A 182 7.02 11.44 2.99
CA ILE A 182 7.85 12.64 2.94
C ILE A 182 7.12 13.71 2.14
N ARG A 183 7.01 14.91 2.70
CA ARG A 183 6.53 16.10 1.99
C ARG A 183 7.57 17.21 2.10
N VAL A 184 7.84 17.84 0.98
CA VAL A 184 8.80 18.93 0.85
C VAL A 184 8.08 20.17 0.38
N VAL A 185 8.40 21.33 0.95
CA VAL A 185 8.01 22.65 0.42
C VAL A 185 9.28 23.41 0.06
N PHE A 186 9.38 23.78 -1.21
CA PHE A 186 10.51 24.51 -1.76
C PHE A 186 10.41 26.02 -1.45
N ALA A 187 11.53 26.73 -1.55
CA ALA A 187 11.59 28.18 -1.33
C ALA A 187 10.60 28.98 -2.21
N ASN A 188 10.32 28.49 -3.43
CA ASN A 188 9.34 29.08 -4.35
C ASN A 188 7.87 28.78 -3.97
N GLY A 189 7.62 28.04 -2.89
CA GLY A 189 6.29 27.64 -2.43
C GLY A 189 5.71 26.38 -3.10
N ALA A 190 6.39 25.82 -4.11
CA ALA A 190 5.99 24.53 -4.67
C ALA A 190 6.15 23.42 -3.61
N SER A 191 5.33 22.38 -3.70
CA SER A 191 5.44 21.24 -2.79
C SER A 191 5.34 19.91 -3.52
N THR A 192 5.98 18.88 -2.96
CA THR A 192 6.01 17.52 -3.52
C THR A 192 5.96 16.50 -2.40
N GLU A 193 5.26 15.39 -2.65
CA GLU A 193 5.12 14.29 -1.71
C GLU A 193 5.68 12.99 -2.29
N ARG A 194 6.27 12.16 -1.43
CA ARG A 194 6.59 10.76 -1.71
C ARG A 194 6.02 9.91 -0.59
N ARG A 195 5.14 8.98 -0.94
CA ARG A 195 4.42 8.13 0.01
C ARG A 195 5.00 6.72 0.02
N GLY A 196 4.99 6.06 1.17
CA GLY A 196 5.36 4.64 1.29
C GLY A 196 6.84 4.34 1.05
N VAL A 197 7.75 5.28 1.36
CA VAL A 197 9.19 5.11 1.14
C VAL A 197 9.78 4.16 2.18
N GLU A 198 10.38 3.03 1.77
CA GLU A 198 11.08 2.11 2.68
C GLU A 198 12.36 2.76 3.23
N THR A 199 12.53 2.80 4.55
CA THR A 199 13.63 3.51 5.22
C THR A 199 14.59 2.62 6.01
N CYS A 200 14.17 1.44 6.46
CA CYS A 200 14.98 0.63 7.38
C CYS A 200 16.14 -0.10 6.69
N SER A 201 16.07 -0.29 5.37
CA SER A 201 17.16 -0.85 4.58
C SER A 201 18.02 0.25 3.92
N ARG A 202 17.74 1.53 4.20
CA ARG A 202 18.34 2.69 3.54
C ARG A 202 18.70 3.81 4.52
N ASN A 203 19.99 3.93 4.82
CA ASN A 203 20.49 4.96 5.73
C ASN A 203 20.56 6.38 5.12
N VAL A 204 20.42 6.50 3.78
CA VAL A 204 20.47 7.77 3.05
C VAL A 204 19.38 7.81 1.98
N MET A 205 18.65 8.92 1.92
CA MET A 205 17.58 9.18 0.96
C MET A 205 17.91 10.39 0.10
N TYR A 206 18.10 10.15 -1.21
CA TYR A 206 18.28 11.22 -2.18
C TYR A 206 16.93 11.65 -2.75
N PHE A 207 16.48 12.84 -2.35
CA PHE A 207 15.25 13.45 -2.87
C PHE A 207 15.56 14.18 -4.17
N ARG A 208 14.83 13.85 -5.25
CA ARG A 208 15.03 14.37 -6.61
C ARG A 208 13.72 14.93 -7.13
#